data_AF-A0ABD2N556-F1
#
_entry.id   AF-A0ABD2N556-F1
#
_cell.length_a   1.000
_cell.length_b   1.000
_cell.length_c   1.000
_cell.angle_alpha   90.00
_cell.angle_beta   90.00
_cell.angle_gamma   90.00
#
_symmetry.space_group_name_H-M   'P 1'
#
loop_
_entity.id
_entity.type
_entity.pdbx_description
1 polymer ?
#
loop_
_entity_poly.entity_id
_entity_poly.type
_entity_poly.pdbx_seq_one_letter_code
_entity_poly.pdbx_strand_id
1 'polypeptide(L)'
;MALEGWHDSTWKNNISINLVITGIPKQSKEDVKVIVEQVMRTLERSYKEEDTRDEYRIGREERAPIMLKLNSKELKNRMMQAVKRTR
;
A
#
# COMPACT_ATOMS: atom_id res chain seq x y z
N MET A 1 -11.63 -33.77 6.54
CA MET A 1 -11.98 -32.34 6.57
C MET A 1 -10.69 -31.56 6.40
N ALA A 2 -10.39 -31.04 5.21
CA ALA A 2 -9.09 -30.41 4.90
C ALA A 2 -9.22 -29.14 4.04
N LEU A 3 -10.33 -28.40 4.20
CA LEU A 3 -10.62 -27.20 3.41
C LEU A 3 -10.40 -25.88 4.18
N GLU A 4 -10.21 -25.93 5.51
CA GLU A 4 -10.10 -24.70 6.33
C GLU A 4 -8.67 -24.11 6.37
N GLY A 5 -7.63 -24.92 6.13
CA GLY A 5 -6.23 -24.45 6.15
C GLY A 5 -5.77 -23.69 4.90
N TRP A 6 -6.40 -23.95 3.74
CA TRP A 6 -6.01 -23.31 2.47
C TRP A 6 -6.52 -21.87 2.37
N HIS A 7 -7.69 -21.58 2.92
CA HIS A 7 -8.32 -20.26 2.82
C HIS A 7 -7.60 -19.22 3.71
N ASP A 8 -7.20 -19.60 4.92
CA ASP A 8 -6.50 -18.71 5.87
C ASP A 8 -5.10 -18.31 5.37
N SER A 9 -4.40 -19.25 4.74
CA SER A 9 -3.03 -19.06 4.24
C SER A 9 -2.97 -18.10 3.04
N THR A 10 -3.90 -18.21 2.09
CA THR A 10 -3.94 -17.34 0.90
C THR A 10 -4.44 -15.93 1.22
N TRP A 11 -5.40 -15.79 2.14
CA TRP A 11 -5.90 -14.49 2.58
C TRP A 11 -4.83 -13.71 3.35
N LYS A 12 -4.14 -14.36 4.31
CA LYS A 12 -3.01 -13.75 5.03
C LYS A 12 -1.88 -13.36 4.10
N ASN A 13 -1.58 -14.19 3.08
CA ASN A 13 -0.51 -13.86 2.13
C ASN A 13 -0.87 -12.64 1.26
N ASN A 14 -2.13 -12.54 0.81
CA ASN A 14 -2.64 -11.38 0.07
C ASN A 14 -2.70 -10.08 0.90
N ILE A 15 -2.98 -10.14 2.20
CA ILE A 15 -2.90 -8.95 3.07
C ILE A 15 -1.44 -8.57 3.35
N SER A 16 -0.55 -9.56 3.41
CA SER A 16 0.85 -9.35 3.77
C SER A 16 1.63 -8.48 2.79
N ILE A 17 1.13 -8.25 1.58
CA ILE A 17 1.75 -7.40 0.55
C ILE A 17 1.14 -6.00 0.46
N ASN A 18 0.06 -5.72 1.21
CA ASN A 18 -0.60 -4.42 1.17
C ASN A 18 0.06 -3.42 2.13
N LEU A 19 -0.04 -2.14 1.78
CA LEU A 19 0.35 -0.99 2.58
C LEU A 19 -0.87 -0.11 2.85
N VAL A 20 -0.86 0.53 4.01
CA VAL A 20 -1.87 1.54 4.38
C VAL A 20 -1.15 2.83 4.65
N ILE A 21 -1.51 3.88 3.92
CA ILE A 21 -0.98 5.22 4.09
C ILE A 21 -2.04 6.06 4.81
N THR A 22 -1.68 6.61 5.96
CA THR A 22 -2.57 7.42 6.81
C THR A 22 -2.09 8.88 6.85
N GLY A 23 -2.96 9.80 7.27
CA GLY A 23 -2.58 11.20 7.48
C GLY A 23 -2.58 12.09 6.23
N ILE A 24 -2.99 11.55 5.07
CA ILE A 24 -3.10 12.33 3.83
C ILE A 24 -4.53 12.88 3.70
N PRO A 25 -4.76 14.20 3.78
CA PRO A 25 -6.08 14.80 3.62
C PRO A 25 -6.61 14.59 2.19
N LYS A 26 -7.93 14.56 2.05
CA LYS A 26 -8.62 14.41 0.78
C LYS A 26 -8.56 15.73 0.02
N GLN A 27 -7.71 15.80 -0.99
CA GLN A 27 -7.60 16.95 -1.86
C GLN A 27 -8.62 16.81 -3.01
N SER A 28 -9.44 17.83 -3.23
CA SER A 28 -10.57 17.79 -4.18
C SER A 28 -10.17 17.63 -5.65
N LYS A 29 -8.88 17.77 -5.99
CA LYS A 29 -8.37 17.80 -7.37
C LYS A 29 -7.23 16.81 -7.65
N GLU A 30 -6.70 16.14 -6.63
CA GLU A 30 -5.55 15.26 -6.81
C GLU A 30 -5.99 13.81 -6.84
N ASP A 31 -5.56 13.12 -7.91
CA ASP A 31 -5.79 11.69 -8.06
C ASP A 31 -4.98 10.94 -6.98
N VAL A 32 -5.61 9.94 -6.36
CA VAL A 32 -4.97 9.09 -5.34
C VAL A 32 -3.67 8.50 -5.88
N LYS A 33 -3.63 8.20 -7.17
CA LYS A 33 -2.47 7.67 -7.87
C LYS A 33 -1.26 8.59 -7.80
N VAL A 34 -1.46 9.90 -8.08
CA VAL A 34 -0.38 10.89 -8.06
C VAL A 34 0.23 11.01 -6.66
N ILE A 35 -0.64 11.04 -5.64
CA ILE A 35 -0.23 11.11 -4.25
C ILE A 35 0.58 9.86 -3.87
N VAL A 36 0.07 8.67 -4.21
CA VAL A 36 0.76 7.41 -3.96
C VAL A 36 2.14 7.39 -4.62
N GLU A 37 2.22 7.78 -5.89
CA GLU A 37 3.48 7.80 -6.64
C GLU A 37 4.53 8.73 -5.98
N GLN A 38 4.11 9.92 -5.53
CA GLN A 38 4.99 10.85 -4.83
C GLN A 38 5.50 10.28 -3.49
N VAL A 39 4.60 9.71 -2.68
CA VAL A 39 4.96 9.11 -1.38
C VAL A 39 5.89 7.92 -1.59
N MET A 40 5.58 7.04 -2.54
CA MET A 40 6.35 5.82 -2.79
C MET A 40 7.74 6.14 -3.36
N ARG A 41 7.86 7.08 -4.30
CA ARG A 41 9.17 7.51 -4.84
C ARG A 41 10.06 8.18 -3.79
N THR A 42 9.46 8.81 -2.79
CA THR A 42 10.20 9.40 -1.66
C THR A 42 10.82 8.31 -0.77
N LEU A 43 10.13 7.19 -0.60
CA LEU A 43 10.59 6.07 0.24
C LEU A 43 11.51 5.10 -0.52
N GLU A 44 11.23 4.84 -1.79
CA GLU A 44 11.95 3.91 -2.64
C GLU A 44 12.08 4.50 -4.05
N ARG A 45 13.27 5.03 -4.37
CA ARG A 45 13.52 5.72 -5.65
C ARG A 45 13.33 4.81 -6.87
N SER A 46 13.47 3.49 -6.69
CA SER A 46 13.26 2.49 -7.74
C SER A 46 11.78 2.16 -8.00
N TYR A 47 10.85 2.72 -7.21
CA TYR A 47 9.42 2.47 -7.36
C TYR A 47 8.89 2.88 -8.74
N LYS A 48 8.11 2.00 -9.34
CA LYS A 48 7.38 2.23 -10.59
C LYS A 48 5.89 1.99 -10.39
N GLU A 49 5.08 2.59 -11.27
CA GLU A 49 3.63 2.40 -11.26
C GLU A 49 3.24 0.92 -11.42
N GLU A 50 3.96 0.17 -12.26
CA GLU A 50 3.77 -1.27 -12.48
C GLU A 50 3.98 -2.14 -11.22
N ASP A 51 4.63 -1.61 -10.19
CA ASP A 51 4.79 -2.32 -8.91
C ASP A 51 3.50 -2.33 -8.09
N THR A 52 2.51 -1.54 -8.50
CA THR A 52 1.22 -1.41 -7.83
C THR A 52 0.13 -2.13 -8.61
N ARG A 53 -0.67 -2.91 -7.89
CA ARG A 53 -1.82 -3.62 -8.42
C ARG A 53 -3.09 -2.77 -8.39
N ASP A 54 -3.25 -2.02 -7.31
CA ASP A 54 -4.49 -1.34 -6.98
C ASP A 54 -4.23 -0.30 -5.87
N GLU A 55 -4.83 0.89 -6.00
CA GLU A 55 -4.76 1.96 -5.02
C GLU A 55 -6.10 2.68 -4.88
N TYR A 56 -6.58 2.82 -3.64
CA TYR A 56 -7.85 3.49 -3.38
C TYR A 56 -7.95 3.98 -1.93
N ARG A 57 -8.80 4.98 -1.70
CA ARG A 57 -9.13 5.44 -0.34
C ARG A 57 -10.15 4.51 0.31
N ILE A 58 -9.88 4.13 1.55
CA ILE A 58 -10.79 3.36 2.39
C ILE A 58 -11.67 4.34 3.16
N GLY A 59 -12.87 4.58 2.65
CA GLY A 59 -13.87 5.44 3.28
C GLY A 59 -14.03 6.80 2.60
N ARG A 60 -14.99 7.58 3.11
CA ARG A 60 -15.40 8.86 2.52
C ARG A 60 -14.88 10.09 3.27
N GLU A 61 -14.30 9.86 4.43
CA GLU A 61 -13.81 10.90 5.36
C GLU A 61 -12.65 11.69 4.76
N GLU A 62 -12.46 12.92 5.23
CA GLU A 62 -11.38 13.80 4.74
C GLU A 62 -10.00 13.16 4.95
N ARG A 63 -9.79 12.40 6.03
CA ARG A 63 -8.51 11.75 6.33
C ARG A 63 -8.55 10.24 6.11
N ALA A 64 -9.48 9.78 5.26
CA ALA A 64 -9.62 8.38 4.92
C ALA A 64 -8.27 7.81 4.43
N PRO A 65 -7.79 6.70 5.03
CA PRO A 65 -6.51 6.12 4.68
C PRO A 65 -6.52 5.58 3.25
N ILE A 66 -5.35 5.54 2.62
CA ILE A 66 -5.17 4.98 1.28
C ILE A 66 -4.68 3.54 1.44
N MET A 67 -5.42 2.60 0.84
CA MET A 67 -4.97 1.23 0.65
C MET A 67 -4.12 1.17 -0.62
N LEU A 68 -2.97 0.53 -0.51
CA LEU A 68 -2.08 0.27 -1.62
C LEU A 68 -1.78 -1.23 -1.69
N LYS A 69 -2.17 -1.88 -2.79
CA LYS A 69 -1.84 -3.29 -3.04
C LYS A 69 -0.63 -3.36 -3.95
N LEU A 70 0.48 -3.90 -3.45
CA LEU A 70 1.69 -4.06 -4.23
C LEU A 70 1.73 -5.43 -4.92
N ASN A 71 2.49 -5.51 -6.01
CA ASN A 71 2.79 -6.77 -6.70
C ASN A 71 3.92 -7.56 -6.01
N SER A 72 4.77 -6.90 -5.21
CA SER A 72 5.93 -7.52 -4.57
C SER A 72 6.00 -7.30 -3.06
N LYS A 73 6.13 -8.42 -2.33
CA LYS A 73 6.39 -8.42 -0.88
C LYS A 73 7.75 -7.84 -0.53
N GLU A 74 8.75 -8.02 -1.39
CA GLU A 74 10.09 -7.51 -1.18
C GLU A 74 10.10 -5.99 -1.23
N LEU A 75 9.36 -5.41 -2.18
CA LEU A 75 9.19 -3.96 -2.29
C LEU A 75 8.55 -3.39 -1.02
N LYS A 76 7.46 -4.01 -0.54
CA LYS A 76 6.86 -3.65 0.75
C LYS A 76 7.89 -3.63 1.87
N ASN A 77 8.70 -4.68 1.99
CA ASN A 77 9.68 -4.79 3.06
C ASN A 77 10.76 -3.70 2.98
N ARG A 78 11.25 -3.38 1.78
CA ARG A 78 12.21 -2.28 1.57
C ARG A 78 11.61 -0.93 1.94
N MET A 79 10.40 -0.64 1.50
CA MET A 79 9.67 0.58 1.86
C MET A 79 9.48 0.69 3.38
N MET A 80 9.04 -0.38 4.04
CA MET A 80 8.88 -0.41 5.50
C MET A 80 10.22 -0.21 6.23
N GLN A 81 11.32 -0.73 5.70
CA GLN A 81 12.66 -0.47 6.25
C GLN A 81 13.07 0.99 6.06
N ALA A 82 12.79 1.59 4.90
CA ALA A 82 13.06 3.00 4.64
C ALA A 82 12.31 3.90 5.64
N VAL A 83 11.01 3.65 5.84
CA VAL A 83 10.20 4.39 6.84
C VAL A 83 10.78 4.27 8.24
N LYS A 84 11.24 3.08 8.64
CA LYS A 84 11.86 2.85 9.96
C LYS A 84 13.19 3.57 10.15
N ARG A 85 13.94 3.83 9.08
CA ARG A 85 15.24 4.53 9.14
C ARG A 85 15.10 6.04 9.25
N THR A 86 13.98 6.59 8.80
CA THR A 86 13.70 8.04 8.87
C THR A 86 13.24 8.48 10.27
N ARG A 87 13.06 7.55 11.21
CA ARG A 87 12.65 7.78 12.60
C ARG A 87 13.77 7.47 13.57
#